data_AF-A0A965ALU6-F1
#
_entry.id   AF-A0A965ALU6-F1
#
_cell.length_a   1.000
_cell.length_b   1.000
_cell.length_c   1.000
_cell.angle_alpha   90.00
_cell.angle_beta   90.00
_cell.angle_gamma   90.00
#
_symmetry.space_group_name_H-M   'P 1'
#
loop_
_entity.id
_entity.type
_entity.pdbx_description
1 polymer ?
#
loop_
_entity_poly.entity_id
_entity_poly.type
_entity_poly.pdbx_seq_one_letter_code
_entity_poly.pdbx_strand_id
1 'polypeptide(L)' 'MTEVNDSVSLSVDAVQAAETASDIRFDRVNAIRAAIADGTYETPDKLDTALDRLLDRLS' A
#
# COMPACT_ATOMS: atom_id res chain seq x y z
N MET A 1 24.41 -23.72 18.66
CA MET A 1 23.12 -23.65 17.96
C MET A 1 23.29 -22.62 16.88
N THR A 2 23.36 -23.04 15.61
CA THR A 2 23.73 -22.16 14.49
C THR A 2 22.47 -21.49 13.96
N GLU A 3 22.42 -20.18 14.05
CA GLU A 3 21.29 -19.39 13.55
C GLU A 3 21.33 -19.37 12.02
N VAL A 4 20.26 -19.86 11.38
CA VAL A 4 20.13 -19.84 9.92
C VAL A 4 19.52 -18.50 9.53
N ASN A 5 20.28 -17.70 8.76
CA ASN A 5 19.85 -16.39 8.28
C ASN A 5 19.51 -16.52 6.79
N ASP A 6 18.22 -16.49 6.45
CA ASP A 6 17.72 -16.52 5.08
C ASP A 6 17.43 -15.09 4.61
N SER A 7 18.15 -14.63 3.59
CA SER A 7 18.00 -13.27 3.05
C SER A 7 17.59 -13.31 1.59
N VAL A 8 16.59 -12.50 1.26
CA VAL A 8 16.10 -12.30 -0.11
C VAL A 8 16.67 -11.00 -0.66
N SER A 9 17.25 -11.07 -1.86
CA SER A 9 17.78 -9.89 -2.56
C SER A 9 16.84 -9.47 -3.69
N LEU A 10 16.48 -8.19 -3.72
CA LEU A 10 15.73 -7.58 -4.82
C LEU A 10 16.68 -7.24 -5.96
N SER A 11 16.28 -7.48 -7.21
CA SER A 11 17.10 -7.07 -8.35
C SER A 11 17.06 -5.55 -8.52
N VAL A 12 18.22 -4.97 -8.85
CA VAL A 12 18.35 -3.54 -9.13
C VAL A 12 17.44 -3.10 -10.28
N ASP A 13 17.30 -3.96 -11.29
CA ASP A 13 16.45 -3.70 -12.45
C ASP A 13 14.96 -3.66 -12.07
N ALA A 14 14.51 -4.51 -11.13
CA ALA A 14 13.13 -4.52 -10.66
C ALA A 14 12.78 -3.26 -9.85
N VAL A 15 13.71 -2.79 -9.01
CA VAL A 15 13.55 -1.54 -8.26
C VAL A 15 13.48 -0.35 -9.21
N GLN A 16 14.41 -0.28 -10.17
CA GLN A 16 14.47 0.82 -11.14
C GLN A 16 13.27 0.82 -12.10
N ALA A 17 12.77 -0.36 -12.48
CA ALA A 17 11.53 -0.50 -13.26
C ALA A 17 10.31 -0.05 -12.45
N ALA A 18 10.22 -0.35 -11.15
CA ALA A 18 9.12 0.12 -10.31
C ALA A 18 9.10 1.65 -10.15
N GLU A 19 10.27 2.26 -10.00
CA GLU A 19 10.41 3.72 -9.93
C GLU A 19 10.01 4.39 -11.25
N THR A 20 10.44 3.84 -12.39
CA THR A 20 10.17 4.41 -13.72
C THR A 20 8.78 4.07 -14.27
N ALA A 21 8.16 2.98 -13.84
CA ALA A 21 6.77 2.63 -14.18
C ALA A 21 5.75 3.49 -13.42
N SER A 22 6.18 4.19 -12.37
CA SER A 22 5.29 4.95 -11.51
C SER A 22 4.96 6.33 -12.11
N ASP A 23 4.00 6.35 -13.04
CA ASP A 23 3.29 7.56 -13.42
C ASP A 23 2.37 7.94 -12.25
N ILE A 24 2.96 8.49 -11.19
CA ILE A 24 2.23 8.86 -9.98
C ILE A 24 1.20 9.91 -10.37
N ARG A 25 -0.08 9.54 -10.29
CA ARG A 25 -1.20 10.46 -10.53
C ARG A 25 -1.31 11.44 -9.36
N PHE A 26 -0.48 12.47 -9.37
CA PHE A 26 -0.42 13.48 -8.31
C PHE A 26 -1.77 14.15 -8.05
N ASP A 27 -2.61 14.35 -9.07
CA ASP A 27 -3.98 14.85 -8.89
C ASP A 27 -4.81 13.94 -7.98
N ARG A 28 -4.70 12.61 -8.17
CA ARG A 28 -5.41 11.64 -7.35
C ARG A 28 -4.86 11.62 -5.93
N VAL A 29 -3.54 11.74 -5.77
CA VAL A 29 -2.89 11.83 -4.46
C VAL A 29 -3.36 13.08 -3.71
N ASN A 30 -3.41 14.23 -4.38
CA ASN A 30 -3.85 15.49 -3.78
C ASN A 30 -5.34 15.43 -3.38
N ALA A 31 -6.20 14.87 -4.23
CA ALA A 31 -7.62 14.68 -3.90
C ALA A 31 -7.82 13.77 -2.68
N ILE A 32 -7.05 12.68 -2.58
CA ILE A 32 -7.07 11.77 -1.43
C ILE A 32 -6.59 12.50 -0.18
N ARG A 33 -5.47 13.23 -0.25
CA ARG A 33 -4.95 14.01 0.88
C ARG A 33 -5.96 15.04 1.39
N ALA A 34 -6.66 15.72 0.48
CA ALA A 34 -7.71 16.67 0.84
C ALA A 34 -8.88 15.98 1.56
N ALA A 35 -9.37 14.85 1.03
CA ALA A 35 -10.44 14.07 1.67
C ALA A 35 -10.03 13.54 3.06
N ILE A 36 -8.75 13.19 3.27
CA ILE A 36 -8.25 12.76 4.59
C ILE A 36 -8.26 13.94 5.56
N ALA A 37 -7.77 15.10 5.14
CA ALA A 37 -7.74 16.31 5.97
C ALA A 37 -9.16 16.79 6.35
N ASP A 38 -10.11 16.64 5.43
CA ASP A 38 -11.54 16.94 5.62
C ASP A 38 -12.28 15.85 6.43
N GLY A 39 -11.64 14.70 6.70
CA GLY A 39 -12.24 13.57 7.41
C GLY A 39 -13.28 12.79 6.60
N THR A 40 -13.46 13.11 5.31
CA THR A 40 -14.42 12.46 4.39
C THR A 40 -13.81 11.29 3.62
N TYR A 41 -12.52 11.03 3.82
CA TYR A 41 -11.85 9.88 3.21
C TYR A 41 -12.42 8.55 3.70
N GLU A 42 -12.71 8.44 5.00
CA GLU A 42 -13.28 7.24 5.59
C GLU A 42 -14.80 7.28 5.46
N THR A 43 -15.36 6.31 4.74
CA THR A 43 -16.80 6.13 4.56
C THR A 43 -17.21 4.78 5.12
N PRO A 44 -18.47 4.58 5.54
CA PRO A 44 -18.95 3.29 6.05
C PRO A 44 -18.60 2.13 5.10
N ASP A 45 -18.87 2.28 3.80
CA ASP A 45 -18.57 1.26 2.79
C ASP A 45 -17.07 0.89 2.69
N LYS A 46 -16.18 1.88 2.87
CA LYS A 46 -14.73 1.65 2.85
C LYS A 46 -14.27 0.94 4.11
N LEU A 47 -14.85 1.26 5.26
CA LEU A 47 -14.55 0.63 6.54
C LEU A 47 -14.99 -0.82 6.55
N ASP A 48 -16.20 -1.12 6.08
CA ASP A 48 -16.72 -2.49 5.95
C ASP A 48 -15.79 -3.32 5.06
N THR A 49 -15.46 -2.79 3.89
CA THR A 49 -14.55 -3.45 2.94
C THR A 49 -13.14 -3.66 3.52
N ALA A 50 -12.63 -2.69 4.28
CA ALA A 50 -11.31 -2.79 4.91
C ALA A 50 -11.32 -3.84 6.04
N LEU A 51 -12.40 -3.91 6.80
CA LEU A 51 -12.59 -4.88 7.87
C LEU A 51 -12.68 -6.30 7.31
N ASP A 52 -13.45 -6.52 6.25
CA ASP A 52 -13.55 -7.82 5.58
C ASP A 52 -12.18 -8.33 5.12
N ARG A 53 -11.41 -7.47 4.45
CA ARG A 53 -10.04 -7.83 4.00
C ARG A 53 -9.07 -8.10 5.15
N LEU A 54 -9.24 -7.41 6.28
CA LEU A 54 -8.44 -7.65 7.47
C LEU A 54 -8.74 -9.04 8.05
N LEU A 55 -10.02 -9.40 8.14
CA LEU A 55 -10.43 -10.72 8.64
C LEU A 55 -9.98 -11.85 7.72
N ASP A 56 -10.10 -11.68 6.39
CA ASP A 56 -9.57 -12.62 5.39
C ASP A 56 -8.06 -12.83 5.53
N ARG A 57 -7.32 -11.79 5.97
CA ARG A 57 -5.87 -11.88 6.18
C ARG A 57 -5.49 -12.65 7.45
N LEU A 58 -6.39 -12.74 8.42
CA LEU A 58 -6.15 -13.40 9.70
C LEU A 58 -6.56 -14.88 9.71
N SER A 59 -7.35 -15.33 8.75
CA SER A 59 -7.69 -16.75 8.53
C SER A 59 -6.57 -17.50 7.81
#